data_AF-A0A7C7EZX9-F1
#
_entry.id   AF-A0A7C7EZX9-F1
#
_cell.length_a   1.000
_cell.length_b   1.000
_cell.length_c   1.000
_cell.angle_alpha   90.00
_cell.angle_beta   90.00
_cell.angle_gamma   90.00
#
_symmetry.space_group_name_H-M   'P 1'
#
loop_
_entity.id
_entity.type
_entity.pdbx_description
1 polymer ?
#
loop_
_entity_poly.entity_id
_entity_poly.type
_entity_poly.pdbx_seq_one_letter_code
_entity_poly.pdbx_strand_id
1 'polypeptide(L)'
;MWKYLKKNYIVLIMIAALLALGTFFIVLPGIDFILVFSILLGVYLAGAAVYIFLLALRAYALPGPKSARVVAFIASGALLGLAVLTVIYPAVMVRIVIFLIFIVTPTVALFVKPDKKAYLRKNFWKYILGVILLLSVEVLVDIAFIIVGVLFYGVAGYLIYLLVIHSRMPEKPNLFDKYLVRYIISITKNKK
;
A
#
# COMPACT_ATOMS: atom_id res chain seq x y z
N MET A 1 -0.49 -37.38 13.52
CA MET A 1 0.12 -36.26 12.76
C MET A 1 -0.46 -36.12 11.36
N TRP A 2 -0.33 -37.11 10.47
CA TRP A 2 -0.84 -37.05 9.07
C TRP A 2 -2.35 -36.74 8.94
N LYS A 3 -3.20 -37.42 9.74
CA LYS A 3 -4.66 -37.14 9.76
C LYS A 3 -5.00 -35.70 10.17
N TYR A 4 -4.19 -35.07 11.02
CA TYR A 4 -4.39 -33.68 11.49
C TYR A 4 -3.90 -32.65 10.45
N LEU A 5 -2.78 -32.94 9.77
CA LEU A 5 -2.27 -32.15 8.66
C LEU A 5 -3.25 -32.12 7.49
N LYS A 6 -3.84 -33.27 7.13
CA LYS A 6 -4.86 -33.36 6.07
C LYS A 6 -6.13 -32.55 6.41
N LYS A 7 -6.50 -32.50 7.69
CA LYS A 7 -7.63 -31.68 8.18
C LYS A 7 -7.33 -30.17 8.13
N ASN A 8 -6.08 -29.78 8.34
CA ASN A 8 -5.62 -28.38 8.35
C ASN A 8 -4.86 -27.99 7.06
N TYR A 9 -5.22 -28.58 5.91
CA TYR A 9 -4.52 -28.32 4.65
C TYR A 9 -4.52 -26.83 4.26
N ILE A 10 -5.58 -26.09 4.60
CA ILE A 10 -5.68 -24.64 4.38
C ILE A 10 -4.58 -23.89 5.12
N VAL A 11 -4.28 -24.29 6.37
CA VAL A 11 -3.23 -23.66 7.17
C VAL A 11 -1.86 -23.96 6.58
N LEU A 12 -1.64 -25.15 6.02
CA LEU A 12 -0.41 -25.48 5.29
C LEU A 12 -0.25 -24.63 4.02
N ILE A 13 -1.34 -24.44 3.26
CA ILE A 13 -1.33 -23.55 2.09
C ILE A 13 -1.02 -22.11 2.52
N MET A 14 -1.63 -21.62 3.62
CA MET A 14 -1.32 -20.29 4.16
C MET A 14 0.14 -20.15 4.57
N ILE A 15 0.72 -21.16 5.24
CA ILE A 15 2.15 -21.15 5.60
C ILE A 15 3.00 -21.08 4.33
N ALA A 16 2.72 -21.94 3.33
CA ALA A 16 3.46 -21.94 2.07
C ALA A 16 3.34 -20.58 1.35
N ALA A 17 2.15 -19.99 1.31
CA ALA A 17 1.92 -18.66 0.74
C ALA A 17 2.67 -17.56 1.49
N LEU A 18 2.67 -17.58 2.83
CA LEU A 18 3.42 -16.62 3.65
C LEU A 18 4.93 -16.74 3.44
N LEU A 19 5.46 -17.96 3.33
CA LEU A 19 6.87 -18.19 3.03
C LEU A 19 7.23 -17.75 1.61
N ALA A 20 6.37 -18.01 0.64
CA ALA A 20 6.57 -17.57 -0.75
C ALA A 20 6.53 -16.05 -0.85
N LEU A 21 5.54 -15.40 -0.23
CA LEU A 21 5.44 -13.94 -0.16
C LEU A 21 6.61 -13.34 0.62
N GLY A 22 6.99 -13.91 1.77
CA GLY A 22 8.15 -13.48 2.55
C GLY A 22 9.44 -13.53 1.73
N THR A 23 9.69 -14.63 1.03
CA THR A 23 10.83 -14.77 0.10
C THR A 23 10.74 -13.72 -1.00
N PHE A 24 9.57 -13.54 -1.61
CA PHE A 24 9.36 -12.55 -2.67
C PHE A 24 9.71 -11.14 -2.20
N PHE A 25 9.27 -10.74 -1.00
CA PHE A 25 9.58 -9.42 -0.44
C PHE A 25 11.05 -9.22 -0.05
N ILE A 26 11.79 -10.29 0.29
CA ILE A 26 13.22 -10.18 0.62
C ILE A 26 14.10 -10.20 -0.64
N VAL A 27 13.73 -10.99 -1.65
CA VAL A 27 14.56 -11.25 -2.82
C VAL A 27 14.36 -10.20 -3.92
N LEU A 28 13.15 -9.64 -4.04
CA LEU A 28 12.87 -8.68 -5.11
C LEU A 28 13.58 -7.34 -4.81
N PRO A 29 14.38 -6.80 -5.76
CA PRO A 29 14.90 -5.46 -5.65
C PRO A 29 13.75 -4.44 -5.53
N GLY A 30 13.92 -3.43 -4.69
CA GLY A 30 12.94 -2.37 -4.48
C GLY A 30 12.56 -1.64 -5.75
N ILE A 31 13.45 -1.59 -6.75
CA ILE A 31 13.16 -0.99 -8.06
C ILE A 31 12.09 -1.77 -8.85
N ASP A 32 12.13 -3.10 -8.80
CA ASP A 32 11.14 -3.95 -9.46
C ASP A 32 9.79 -3.85 -8.74
N PHE A 33 9.82 -3.73 -7.42
CA PHE A 33 8.61 -3.48 -6.64
C PHE A 33 8.00 -2.12 -6.96
N ILE A 34 8.83 -1.06 -7.01
CA ILE A 34 8.41 0.28 -7.39
C ILE A 34 7.76 0.25 -8.77
N LEU A 35 8.31 -0.52 -9.72
CA LEU A 35 7.72 -0.71 -11.04
C LEU A 35 6.35 -1.39 -10.97
N VAL A 36 6.21 -2.51 -10.25
CA VAL A 36 4.93 -3.23 -10.10
C VAL A 36 3.86 -2.32 -9.47
N PHE A 37 4.22 -1.60 -8.41
CA PHE A 37 3.30 -0.67 -7.76
C PHE A 37 2.92 0.49 -8.69
N SER A 38 3.88 1.03 -9.45
CA SER A 38 3.63 2.05 -10.46
C SER A 38 2.71 1.59 -11.59
N ILE A 39 2.80 0.32 -12.00
CA ILE A 39 1.87 -0.26 -12.99
C ILE A 39 0.47 -0.32 -12.41
N LEU A 40 0.29 -0.83 -11.19
CA LEU A 40 -1.01 -0.89 -10.53
C LEU A 40 -1.62 0.51 -10.35
N LEU A 41 -0.80 1.48 -9.92
CA LEU A 41 -1.21 2.87 -9.77
C LEU A 41 -1.54 3.50 -11.13
N GLY A 42 -0.76 3.23 -12.17
CA GLY A 42 -1.01 3.70 -13.53
C GLY A 42 -2.33 3.18 -14.09
N VAL A 43 -2.63 1.89 -13.89
CA VAL A 43 -3.94 1.31 -14.27
C VAL A 43 -5.08 1.98 -13.52
N TYR A 44 -4.93 2.20 -12.22
CA TYR A 44 -5.93 2.91 -11.42
C TYR A 44 -6.17 4.35 -11.91
N LEU A 45 -5.09 5.11 -12.15
CA LEU A 45 -5.18 6.48 -12.65
C LEU A 45 -5.78 6.56 -14.06
N ALA A 46 -5.44 5.61 -14.93
CA ALA A 46 -6.05 5.50 -16.25
C ALA A 46 -7.56 5.20 -16.15
N GLY A 47 -7.96 4.27 -15.28
CA GLY A 47 -9.36 3.99 -15.00
C GLY A 47 -10.12 5.22 -14.47
N ALA A 48 -9.52 5.96 -13.54
CA ALA A 48 -10.09 7.20 -13.02
C ALA A 48 -10.21 8.30 -14.11
N ALA A 49 -9.20 8.43 -14.98
CA ALA A 49 -9.23 9.35 -16.11
C ALA A 49 -10.38 9.00 -17.06
N VAL A 50 -10.51 7.73 -17.45
CA VAL A 50 -11.62 7.26 -18.30
C VAL A 50 -12.97 7.53 -17.64
N TYR A 51 -13.10 7.27 -16.34
CA TYR A 51 -14.34 7.56 -15.61
C TYR A 51 -14.71 9.05 -15.64
N ILE A 52 -13.75 9.94 -15.37
CA ILE A 52 -13.96 11.40 -15.41
C ILE A 52 -14.28 11.86 -16.84
N PHE A 53 -13.61 11.29 -17.85
CA PHE A 53 -13.90 11.55 -19.26
C PHE A 53 -15.34 11.19 -19.64
N LEU A 54 -15.80 10.00 -19.23
CA LEU A 54 -17.18 9.56 -19.46
C LEU A 54 -18.21 10.45 -18.75
N LEU A 55 -17.91 10.90 -17.53
CA LEU A 55 -18.74 11.88 -16.83
C LEU A 55 -18.79 13.22 -17.58
N ALA A 56 -17.66 13.69 -18.10
CA ALA A 56 -17.59 14.92 -18.89
C ALA A 56 -18.40 14.81 -20.19
N LEU A 57 -18.35 13.67 -20.87
CA LEU A 57 -19.16 13.39 -22.07
C LEU A 57 -20.66 13.36 -21.75
N ARG A 58 -21.08 12.68 -20.68
CA ARG A 58 -22.50 12.66 -20.26
C ARG A 58 -22.98 14.05 -19.87
N ALA A 59 -22.14 14.82 -19.17
CA ALA A 59 -22.44 16.21 -18.82
C ALA A 59 -22.51 17.14 -20.05
N TYR A 60 -21.90 16.76 -21.17
CA TYR A 60 -22.00 17.49 -22.43
C TYR A 60 -23.41 17.43 -23.04
N ALA A 61 -24.14 16.33 -22.80
CA ALA A 61 -25.51 16.11 -23.30
C ALA A 61 -26.60 16.86 -22.51
N LEU A 62 -26.29 17.40 -21.33
CA LEU A 62 -27.21 18.15 -20.48
C LEU A 62 -26.88 19.66 -20.53
N PRO A 63 -27.82 20.59 -20.28
CA PRO A 63 -27.50 22.02 -20.15
C PRO A 63 -26.82 22.30 -18.80
N GLY A 64 -25.68 22.99 -18.81
CA GLY A 64 -24.86 23.26 -17.62
C GLY A 64 -23.60 24.07 -17.96
N PRO A 65 -22.83 24.52 -16.94
CA PRO A 65 -21.72 25.43 -17.14
C PRO A 65 -20.60 24.81 -17.99
N LYS A 66 -20.23 25.48 -19.10
CA LYS A 66 -19.17 25.04 -20.03
C LYS A 66 -17.80 24.93 -19.36
N SER A 67 -17.51 25.79 -18.39
CA SER A 67 -16.23 25.83 -17.66
C SER A 67 -15.95 24.55 -16.88
N ALA A 68 -16.95 24.01 -16.15
CA ALA A 68 -16.81 22.77 -15.39
C ALA A 68 -16.46 21.57 -16.29
N ARG A 69 -16.95 21.57 -17.53
CA ARG A 69 -16.70 20.50 -18.51
C ARG A 69 -15.28 20.56 -19.05
N VAL A 70 -14.83 21.75 -19.43
CA VAL A 70 -13.46 21.98 -19.91
C VAL A 70 -12.45 21.56 -18.83
N VAL A 71 -12.72 21.93 -17.57
CA VAL A 71 -11.90 21.50 -16.42
C VAL A 71 -11.89 19.97 -16.28
N ALA A 72 -13.03 19.29 -16.45
CA ALA A 72 -13.08 17.83 -16.37
C ALA A 72 -12.29 17.13 -17.49
N PHE A 73 -12.35 17.64 -18.72
CA PHE A 73 -11.52 17.12 -19.83
C PHE A 73 -10.03 17.33 -19.59
N ILE A 74 -9.64 18.52 -19.12
CA ILE A 74 -8.24 18.82 -18.76
C ILE A 74 -7.79 17.90 -17.61
N ALA A 75 -8.61 17.71 -16.58
CA ALA A 75 -8.30 16.83 -15.46
C ALA A 75 -8.15 15.37 -15.90
N SER A 76 -9.02 14.88 -16.78
CA SER A 76 -8.87 13.55 -17.38
C SER A 76 -7.58 13.41 -18.18
N GLY A 77 -7.25 14.39 -19.04
CA GLY A 77 -6.00 14.39 -19.81
C GLY A 77 -4.76 14.41 -18.92
N ALA A 78 -4.78 15.25 -17.88
CA ALA A 78 -3.71 15.33 -16.89
C ALA A 78 -3.55 14.02 -16.09
N LEU A 79 -4.65 13.38 -15.69
CA LEU A 79 -4.61 12.08 -15.02
C LEU A 79 -4.07 10.98 -15.91
N LEU A 80 -4.44 10.97 -17.20
CA LEU A 80 -3.90 10.01 -18.16
C LEU A 80 -2.39 10.24 -18.38
N GLY A 81 -1.97 11.50 -18.50
CA GLY A 81 -0.54 11.85 -18.59
C GLY A 81 0.24 11.42 -17.34
N LEU A 82 -0.33 11.65 -16.15
CA LEU A 82 0.24 11.17 -14.89
C LEU A 82 0.32 9.64 -14.86
N ALA A 83 -0.72 8.92 -15.32
CA ALA A 83 -0.71 7.47 -15.38
C ALA A 83 0.47 6.95 -16.22
N VAL A 84 0.65 7.51 -17.42
CA VAL A 84 1.76 7.15 -18.32
C VAL A 84 3.11 7.44 -17.68
N LEU A 85 3.30 8.65 -17.14
CA LEU A 85 4.57 9.03 -16.51
C LEU A 85 4.89 8.19 -15.27
N THR A 86 3.87 7.74 -14.54
CA THR A 86 4.03 6.86 -13.37
C THR A 86 4.59 5.49 -13.74
N VAL A 87 4.20 4.97 -14.91
CA VAL A 87 4.69 3.69 -15.43
C VAL A 87 6.08 3.83 -16.06
N ILE A 88 6.33 4.89 -16.84
CA ILE A 88 7.61 5.07 -17.55
C ILE A 88 8.75 5.49 -16.59
N TYR A 89 8.45 6.34 -15.60
CA TYR A 89 9.46 6.88 -14.68
C TYR A 89 9.07 6.64 -13.22
N PRO A 90 8.97 5.37 -12.78
CA PRO A 90 8.38 5.02 -11.50
C PRO A 90 9.20 5.54 -10.31
N ALA A 91 10.53 5.40 -10.36
CA ALA A 91 11.43 5.92 -9.33
C ALA A 91 11.38 7.46 -9.23
N VAL A 92 11.30 8.16 -10.37
CA VAL A 92 11.19 9.62 -10.41
C VAL A 92 9.87 10.07 -9.80
N MET A 93 8.77 9.37 -10.09
CA MET A 93 7.47 9.72 -9.52
C MET A 93 7.41 9.57 -8.01
N VAL A 94 7.98 8.49 -7.45
CA VAL A 94 8.10 8.35 -5.99
C VAL A 94 8.90 9.52 -5.40
N ARG A 95 10.01 9.90 -6.03
CA ARG A 95 10.81 11.07 -5.60
C ARG A 95 10.01 12.37 -5.67
N ILE A 96 9.23 12.60 -6.73
CA ILE A 96 8.35 13.78 -6.86
C ILE A 96 7.34 13.80 -5.71
N VAL A 97 6.71 12.68 -5.38
CA VAL A 97 5.75 12.61 -4.25
C VAL A 97 6.43 12.96 -2.93
N ILE A 98 7.60 12.38 -2.66
CA ILE A 98 8.38 12.69 -1.45
C ILE A 98 8.75 14.18 -1.41
N PHE A 99 9.22 14.74 -2.52
CA PHE A 99 9.53 16.16 -2.65
C PHE A 99 8.32 17.04 -2.34
N LEU A 100 7.15 16.71 -2.91
CA LEU A 100 5.92 17.46 -2.68
C LEU A 100 5.50 17.44 -1.21
N ILE A 101 5.57 16.27 -0.56
CA ILE A 101 5.12 16.09 0.83
C ILE A 101 6.10 16.72 1.83
N PHE A 102 7.40 16.46 1.68
CA PHE A 102 8.40 16.81 2.68
C PHE A 102 9.09 18.16 2.44
N ILE A 103 9.03 18.70 1.22
CA ILE A 103 9.65 19.98 0.88
C ILE A 103 8.60 21.01 0.48
N VAL A 104 7.78 20.75 -0.54
CA VAL A 104 6.84 21.77 -1.04
C VAL A 104 5.75 22.08 -0.02
N THR A 105 5.08 21.07 0.53
CA THR A 105 4.01 21.27 1.53
C THR A 105 4.45 22.10 2.73
N PRO A 106 5.54 21.76 3.45
CA PRO A 106 5.98 22.59 4.57
C PRO A 106 6.46 23.98 4.14
N THR A 107 6.97 24.13 2.91
CA THR A 107 7.38 25.44 2.36
C THR A 107 6.17 26.33 2.09
N VAL A 108 5.13 25.81 1.44
CA VAL A 108 3.87 26.55 1.26
C VAL A 108 3.29 26.94 2.61
N ALA A 109 3.26 26.01 3.56
CA ALA A 109 2.76 26.28 4.91
C ALA A 109 3.61 27.34 5.66
N LEU A 110 4.93 27.39 5.43
CA LEU A 110 5.82 28.41 5.99
C LEU A 110 5.42 29.82 5.50
N PHE A 111 5.05 29.97 4.23
CA PHE A 111 4.64 31.27 3.66
C PHE A 111 3.30 31.76 4.20
N VAL A 112 2.41 30.85 4.62
CA VAL A 112 1.08 31.18 5.13
C VAL A 112 1.09 31.46 6.64
N LYS A 113 2.12 30.99 7.38
CA LYS A 113 2.14 31.12 8.85
C LYS A 113 2.63 32.50 9.32
N PRO A 114 2.01 33.08 10.38
CA PRO A 114 2.39 34.39 10.91
C PRO A 114 3.82 34.40 11.49
N ASP A 115 4.18 33.38 12.28
CA ASP A 115 5.52 33.23 12.85
C ASP A 115 6.34 32.20 12.05
N LYS A 116 7.02 32.70 11.02
CA LYS A 116 7.85 31.91 10.11
C LYS A 116 9.01 31.23 10.83
N LYS A 117 9.63 31.93 11.79
CA LYS A 117 10.86 31.46 12.46
C LYS A 117 10.56 30.31 13.41
N ALA A 118 9.51 30.41 14.21
CA ALA A 118 9.06 29.32 15.07
C ALA A 118 8.58 28.11 14.24
N TYR A 119 7.85 28.35 13.15
CA TYR A 119 7.39 27.27 12.27
C TYR A 119 8.56 26.53 11.60
N LEU A 120 9.55 27.25 11.07
CA LEU A 120 10.72 26.66 10.42
C LEU A 120 11.52 25.83 11.42
N ARG A 121 11.78 26.34 12.63
CA ARG A 121 12.50 25.57 13.67
C ARG A 121 11.79 24.26 14.02
N LYS A 122 10.45 24.28 14.14
CA LYS A 122 9.65 23.09 14.44
C LYS A 122 9.61 22.07 13.30
N ASN A 123 9.65 22.53 12.05
CA ASN A 123 9.49 21.68 10.87
C ASN A 123 10.81 21.41 10.12
N PHE A 124 11.93 21.98 10.55
CA PHE A 124 13.23 21.83 9.87
C PHE A 124 13.61 20.37 9.66
N TRP A 125 13.30 19.51 10.64
CA TRP A 125 13.54 18.07 10.52
C TRP A 125 12.85 17.43 9.32
N LYS A 126 11.67 17.93 8.89
CA LYS A 126 10.97 17.41 7.70
C LYS A 126 11.76 17.67 6.42
N TYR A 127 12.48 18.78 6.33
CA TYR A 127 13.33 19.09 5.18
C TYR A 127 14.54 18.16 5.13
N ILE A 128 15.21 17.96 6.27
CA ILE A 128 16.32 17.00 6.38
C ILE A 128 15.85 15.60 5.99
N LEU A 129 14.74 15.15 6.59
CA LEU A 129 14.16 13.85 6.31
C LEU A 129 13.77 13.73 4.84
N GLY A 130 13.16 14.77 4.25
CA GLY A 130 12.82 14.82 2.83
C GLY A 130 14.03 14.66 1.90
N VAL A 131 15.16 15.34 2.19
CA VAL A 131 16.40 15.20 1.40
C VAL A 131 16.99 13.80 1.53
N ILE A 132 17.04 13.24 2.75
CA ILE A 132 17.53 11.88 2.97
C ILE A 132 16.65 10.86 2.23
N LEU A 133 15.32 11.00 2.34
CA LEU A 133 14.36 10.15 1.65
C LEU A 133 14.51 10.25 0.12
N LEU A 134 14.72 11.44 -0.43
CA LEU A 134 14.93 11.65 -1.86
C LEU A 134 16.18 10.94 -2.40
N LEU A 135 17.27 11.00 -1.63
CA LEU A 135 18.54 10.38 -2.01
C LEU A 135 18.56 8.86 -1.78
N SER A 136 17.79 8.38 -0.80
CA SER A 136 17.85 6.98 -0.33
C SER A 136 16.56 6.21 -0.58
N VAL A 137 15.68 6.68 -1.46
CA VAL A 137 14.32 6.11 -1.60
C VAL A 137 14.35 4.62 -1.93
N GLU A 138 15.23 4.20 -2.83
CA GLU A 138 15.37 2.79 -3.23
C GLU A 138 15.82 1.94 -2.04
N VAL A 139 16.87 2.36 -1.34
CA VAL A 139 17.40 1.67 -0.14
C VAL A 139 16.35 1.58 0.96
N LEU A 140 15.57 2.63 1.18
CA LEU A 140 14.53 2.63 2.21
C LEU A 140 13.36 1.71 1.85
N VAL A 141 13.02 1.65 0.56
CA VAL A 141 12.02 0.72 0.04
C VAL A 141 12.51 -0.72 0.21
N ASP A 142 13.78 -1.01 -0.10
CA ASP A 142 14.41 -2.32 0.14
C ASP A 142 14.33 -2.71 1.62
N ILE A 143 14.76 -1.81 2.51
CA ILE A 143 14.72 -2.05 3.96
C ILE A 143 13.28 -2.30 4.44
N ALA A 144 12.32 -1.49 3.99
CA ALA A 144 10.91 -1.67 4.35
C ALA A 144 10.39 -3.04 3.92
N PHE A 145 10.76 -3.51 2.73
CA PHE A 145 10.34 -4.83 2.25
C PHE A 145 11.03 -5.98 2.96
N ILE A 146 12.30 -5.84 3.31
CA ILE A 146 13.00 -6.81 4.16
C ILE A 146 12.26 -6.94 5.50
N ILE A 147 11.88 -5.82 6.13
CA ILE A 147 11.13 -5.83 7.39
C ILE A 147 9.79 -6.56 7.22
N VAL A 148 9.02 -6.24 6.17
CA VAL A 148 7.74 -6.92 5.89
C VAL A 148 7.94 -8.42 5.61
N GLY A 149 8.97 -8.79 4.85
CA GLY A 149 9.32 -10.18 4.57
C GLY A 149 9.66 -10.96 5.84
N VAL A 150 10.48 -10.37 6.72
CA VAL A 150 10.81 -10.96 8.04
C VAL A 150 9.55 -11.13 8.90
N LEU A 151 8.62 -10.17 8.87
CA LEU A 151 7.33 -10.31 9.56
C LEU A 151 6.52 -11.51 9.02
N PHE A 152 6.49 -11.73 7.70
CA PHE A 152 5.83 -12.90 7.13
C PHE A 152 6.46 -14.22 7.57
N TYR A 153 7.80 -14.31 7.63
CA TYR A 153 8.46 -15.48 8.21
C TYR A 153 8.11 -15.68 9.69
N GLY A 154 8.03 -14.60 10.48
CA GLY A 154 7.61 -14.65 11.88
C GLY A 154 6.20 -15.22 12.03
N VAL A 155 5.25 -14.74 11.22
CA VAL A 155 3.86 -15.24 11.23
C VAL A 155 3.80 -16.71 10.75
N ALA A 156 4.53 -17.07 9.70
CA ALA A 156 4.61 -18.45 9.22
C ALA A 156 5.19 -19.38 10.29
N GLY A 157 6.27 -18.99 10.96
CA GLY A 157 6.86 -19.73 12.07
C GLY A 157 5.90 -19.92 13.23
N TYR A 158 5.13 -18.87 13.57
CA TYR A 158 4.08 -18.97 14.58
C TYR A 158 2.96 -19.94 14.20
N LEU A 159 2.51 -19.93 12.94
CA LEU A 159 1.52 -20.90 12.44
C LEU A 159 2.06 -22.33 12.45
N ILE A 160 3.33 -22.54 12.07
CA ILE A 160 3.99 -23.85 12.17
C ILE A 160 4.01 -24.32 13.63
N TYR A 161 4.42 -23.45 14.56
CA TYR A 161 4.43 -23.73 15.99
C TYR A 161 3.04 -24.14 16.51
N LEU A 162 2.00 -23.40 16.15
CA LEU A 162 0.62 -23.73 16.51
C LEU A 162 0.18 -25.09 15.95
N LEU A 163 0.60 -25.40 14.72
CA LEU A 163 0.30 -26.66 14.04
C LEU A 163 0.99 -27.84 14.74
N VAL A 164 2.25 -27.68 15.15
CA VAL A 164 3.00 -28.71 15.89
C VAL A 164 2.37 -28.98 17.26
N ILE A 165 2.08 -27.94 18.06
CA ILE A 165 1.49 -28.12 19.39
C ILE A 165 0.11 -28.76 19.33
N HIS A 166 -0.76 -28.30 18.42
CA HIS A 166 -2.11 -28.82 18.32
C HIS A 166 -2.18 -30.20 17.64
N SER A 167 -1.17 -30.57 16.86
CA SER A 167 -1.09 -31.94 16.29
C SER A 167 -0.93 -33.05 17.34
N ARG A 168 -0.51 -32.69 18.57
CA ARG A 168 -0.41 -33.60 19.72
C ARG A 168 -1.78 -33.88 20.38
N MET A 169 -2.85 -33.19 19.97
CA MET A 169 -4.21 -33.38 20.47
C MET A 169 -5.19 -33.51 19.28
N PRO A 170 -5.26 -34.69 18.63
CA PRO A 170 -5.95 -34.90 17.36
C PRO A 170 -7.48 -34.69 17.40
N GLU A 171 -8.09 -34.67 18.58
CA GLU A 171 -9.53 -34.43 18.79
C GLU A 171 -9.92 -32.94 18.67
N LYS A 172 -8.96 -32.01 18.65
CA LYS A 172 -9.26 -30.57 18.59
C LYS A 172 -9.72 -30.11 17.20
N PRO A 173 -10.60 -29.10 17.12
CA PRO A 173 -11.05 -28.51 15.85
C PRO A 173 -9.88 -27.88 15.08
N ASN A 174 -10.11 -27.60 13.80
CA ASN A 174 -9.11 -26.95 12.95
C ASN A 174 -8.62 -25.64 13.56
N LEU A 175 -7.34 -25.31 13.37
CA LEU A 175 -6.76 -24.07 13.89
C LEU A 175 -7.49 -22.83 13.34
N PHE A 176 -7.93 -22.91 12.09
CA PHE A 176 -8.77 -21.90 11.45
C PHE A 176 -10.11 -21.74 12.18
N ASP A 177 -10.85 -22.82 12.44
CA ASP A 177 -12.11 -22.75 13.21
C ASP A 177 -11.90 -22.28 14.66
N LYS A 178 -10.84 -22.74 15.30
CA LYS A 178 -10.60 -22.46 16.72
C LYS A 178 -10.26 -20.99 16.97
N TYR A 179 -9.52 -20.35 16.07
CA TYR A 179 -9.05 -18.98 16.25
C TYR A 179 -9.84 -17.96 15.41
N LEU A 180 -10.15 -18.22 14.14
CA LEU A 180 -10.90 -17.28 13.31
C LEU A 180 -12.41 -17.30 13.62
N VAL A 181 -13.04 -18.48 13.67
CA VAL A 181 -14.49 -18.56 13.90
C VAL A 181 -14.87 -18.15 15.33
N ARG A 182 -14.12 -18.57 16.36
CA ARG A 182 -14.36 -18.07 17.73
C ARG A 182 -14.14 -16.56 17.86
N TYR A 183 -13.12 -16.00 17.21
CA TYR A 183 -12.88 -14.56 17.26
C TYR A 183 -14.01 -13.78 16.58
N ILE A 184 -14.45 -14.21 15.39
CA ILE A 184 -15.61 -13.64 14.69
C ILE A 184 -16.89 -13.75 15.53
N ILE A 185 -17.15 -14.90 16.15
CA ILE A 185 -18.32 -15.08 17.05
C ILE A 185 -18.22 -14.15 18.27
N SER A 186 -17.03 -13.99 18.86
CA SER A 186 -16.84 -13.10 20.03
C SER A 186 -17.08 -11.63 19.70
N ILE A 187 -16.63 -11.17 18.53
CA ILE A 187 -16.87 -9.80 18.04
C ILE A 187 -18.36 -9.59 17.74
N THR A 188 -19.04 -10.62 17.21
CA THR A 188 -20.47 -10.55 16.89
C THR A 188 -21.35 -10.56 18.15
N LYS A 189 -20.94 -11.27 19.21
CA LYS A 189 -21.61 -11.25 20.52
C LYS A 189 -21.43 -9.93 21.27
N ASN A 190 -20.28 -9.26 21.15
CA ASN A 190 -20.04 -7.96 21.78
C ASN A 190 -20.72 -6.77 21.07
N LYS A 191 -21.41 -7.02 19.94
CA LYS A 191 -22.20 -6.01 19.20
C LYS A 191 -23.71 -6.12 19.43
N LYS A 192 -24.17 -7.03 20.30
CA LYS A 192 -25.55 -7.09 20.80
C LYS A 192 -25.56 -6.70 22.27
#